data_AF-A0A533TVR7-F1
#
_entry.id   AF-A0A533TVR7-F1
#
_cell.length_a   1.000
_cell.length_b   1.000
_cell.length_c   1.000
_cell.angle_alpha   90.00
_cell.angle_beta   90.00
_cell.angle_gamma   90.00
#
_symmetry.space_group_name_H-M   'P 1'
#
loop_
_entity.id
_entity.type
_entity.pdbx_description
1 polymer ?
#
loop_
_entity_poly.entity_id
_entity_poly.type
_entity_poly.pdbx_seq_one_letter_code
_entity_poly.pdbx_strand_id
1 'polypeptide(L)'
;MISIIQYFPVNLSAIQSQHMVLAVTGYSVVILAFFLLALLFSVIPKILSWNVRRTFKDEGDETKKALAGNMIPGEVSAAIGMAISLYLDELHDQETAILTIRKVGKSYSPWNSKIYNVINFKGFQG
;
A
#
# COMPACT_ATOMS: atom_id res chain seq x y z
N MET A 1 5.15 46.50 -36.69
CA MET A 1 5.09 45.48 -35.63
C MET A 1 4.01 44.50 -36.01
N ILE A 2 4.37 43.23 -36.24
CA ILE A 2 3.46 42.18 -36.70
C ILE A 2 2.60 41.75 -35.51
N SER A 3 1.31 42.06 -35.55
CA SER A 3 0.36 41.74 -34.49
C SER A 3 0.10 40.23 -34.46
N ILE A 4 0.60 39.57 -33.41
CA ILE A 4 0.49 38.11 -33.14
C ILE A 4 -0.95 37.60 -33.19
N ILE A 5 -1.94 38.49 -33.05
CA ILE A 5 -3.38 38.20 -33.06
C ILE A 5 -3.88 37.59 -34.39
N GLN A 6 -3.16 37.78 -35.50
CA GLN A 6 -3.56 37.25 -36.81
C GLN A 6 -3.28 35.74 -36.98
N TYR A 7 -2.47 35.14 -36.11
CA TYR A 7 -2.14 33.70 -36.16
C TYR A 7 -3.09 32.82 -35.36
N PHE A 8 -4.15 33.38 -34.75
CA PHE A 8 -5.08 32.62 -33.93
C PHE A 8 -6.35 32.30 -34.73
N PRO A 9 -6.50 31.08 -35.28
CA PRO A 9 -7.66 30.71 -36.09
C PRO A 9 -8.87 30.35 -35.21
N VAL A 10 -9.21 31.18 -34.21
CA VAL A 10 -10.39 30.94 -33.37
C VAL A 10 -11.57 31.71 -33.93
N ASN A 11 -12.40 30.97 -34.66
CA ASN A 11 -13.67 31.44 -35.19
C ASN A 11 -14.76 31.21 -34.14
N LEU A 12 -15.02 32.21 -33.30
CA LEU A 12 -16.08 32.15 -32.28
C LEU A 12 -17.48 31.96 -32.88
N SER A 13 -17.68 32.42 -34.11
CA SER A 13 -18.88 32.22 -34.92
C SER A 13 -19.10 30.76 -35.34
N ALA A 14 -18.09 29.89 -35.26
CA ALA A 14 -18.23 28.46 -35.52
C ALA A 14 -18.80 27.70 -34.30
N ILE A 15 -18.88 28.34 -33.12
CA ILE A 15 -19.41 27.72 -31.90
C ILE A 15 -20.94 27.69 -31.99
N GLN A 16 -21.47 26.54 -32.40
CA GLN A 16 -22.91 26.26 -32.39
C GLN A 16 -23.37 25.73 -31.02
N SER A 17 -24.69 25.74 -30.79
CA SER A 17 -25.33 25.26 -29.55
C SER A 17 -24.91 23.83 -29.17
N GLN A 18 -24.69 22.95 -30.16
CA GLN A 18 -24.24 21.57 -29.94
C GLN A 18 -22.89 21.48 -29.22
N HIS A 19 -21.96 22.38 -29.54
CA HIS A 19 -20.64 22.43 -28.92
C HIS A 19 -20.73 22.87 -27.45
N MET A 20 -21.63 23.80 -27.15
CA MET A 20 -21.88 24.24 -25.77
C MET A 20 -22.48 23.11 -24.93
N VAL A 21 -23.45 22.37 -25.47
CA VAL A 21 -24.04 21.22 -24.78
C VAL A 21 -22.99 20.15 -24.50
N LEU A 22 -22.13 19.85 -25.47
CA LEU A 22 -21.02 18.90 -25.30
C LEU A 22 -20.05 19.35 -24.21
N ALA A 23 -19.63 20.62 -24.23
CA ALA A 23 -18.71 21.17 -23.23
C ALA A 23 -19.32 21.10 -21.81
N VAL A 24 -20.55 21.59 -21.64
CA VAL A 24 -21.24 21.59 -20.32
C VAL A 24 -21.41 20.17 -19.80
N THR A 25 -21.80 19.23 -20.65
CA THR A 25 -21.96 17.82 -20.27
C THR A 25 -20.62 17.17 -19.91
N GLY A 26 -19.56 17.45 -20.67
CA GLY A 26 -18.23 16.94 -20.38
C GLY A 26 -17.70 17.43 -19.02
N TYR A 27 -17.79 18.73 -18.76
CA TYR A 27 -17.36 19.30 -17.48
C TYR A 27 -18.20 18.80 -16.31
N SER A 28 -19.53 18.68 -16.47
CA SER A 28 -20.40 18.21 -15.39
C SER A 28 -20.09 16.77 -15.00
N VAL A 29 -19.84 15.89 -15.97
CA VAL A 29 -19.48 14.48 -15.71
C VAL A 29 -18.13 14.38 -14.99
N VAL A 30 -17.12 15.16 -15.38
CA VAL A 30 -15.80 15.15 -14.72
C VAL A 30 -15.91 15.65 -13.28
N ILE A 31 -16.63 16.75 -13.05
CA ILE A 31 -16.86 17.29 -11.71
C ILE A 31 -17.61 16.25 -10.86
N LEU A 32 -18.63 15.61 -11.41
CA LEU A 32 -19.39 14.57 -10.71
C LEU A 32 -18.52 13.36 -10.37
N ALA A 33 -17.66 12.91 -11.29
CA ALA A 33 -16.74 11.80 -11.06
C ALA A 33 -15.76 12.12 -9.93
N PHE A 34 -15.17 13.31 -9.91
CA PHE A 34 -14.29 13.74 -8.82
C PHE A 34 -15.03 13.89 -7.49
N PHE A 35 -16.26 14.40 -7.52
CA PHE A 35 -17.09 14.49 -6.32
C PHE A 35 -17.40 13.11 -5.73
N LEU A 36 -17.79 12.14 -6.57
CA LEU A 36 -18.05 10.76 -6.13
C LEU A 36 -16.78 10.10 -5.58
N LEU A 37 -15.64 10.32 -6.22
CA LEU A 37 -14.35 9.79 -5.73
C LEU A 37 -13.98 10.37 -4.37
N ALA A 38 -14.14 11.68 -4.18
CA ALA A 38 -13.91 12.34 -2.89
C ALA A 38 -14.86 11.81 -1.80
N LEU A 39 -16.11 11.53 -2.16
CA LEU A 39 -17.10 10.93 -1.26
C LEU A 39 -16.68 9.50 -0.87
N LEU A 40 -16.26 8.67 -1.82
CA LEU A 40 -15.75 7.32 -1.55
C LEU A 40 -14.60 7.34 -0.54
N PHE A 41 -13.58 8.20 -0.75
CA PHE A 41 -12.47 8.34 0.19
C PHE A 41 -12.89 8.86 1.56
N SER A 42 -13.98 9.62 1.67
CA SER A 42 -14.51 10.05 2.96
C SER A 42 -15.31 8.94 3.68
N VAL A 43 -15.98 8.07 2.93
CA VAL A 43 -16.83 7.01 3.47
C VAL A 43 -16.03 5.77 3.90
N ILE A 44 -15.00 5.39 3.15
CA ILE A 44 -14.11 4.24 3.46
C ILE A 44 -13.57 4.28 4.91
N PRO A 45 -12.91 5.37 5.39
CA PRO A 45 -12.37 5.42 6.74
C PRO A 45 -13.47 5.41 7.81
N LYS A 46 -14.64 6.00 7.51
CA LYS A 46 -15.80 6.00 8.42
C LYS A 46 -16.36 4.59 8.61
N ILE A 47 -16.48 3.81 7.54
CA ILE A 47 -16.89 2.39 7.60
C ILE A 47 -15.85 1.57 8.36
N LEU A 48 -14.57 1.75 8.06
CA LEU A 48 -13.49 1.02 8.71
C LEU A 48 -13.45 1.30 10.23
N SER A 49 -13.55 2.57 10.63
CA SER A 49 -13.61 2.97 12.04
C SER A 49 -14.81 2.40 12.78
N TRP A 50 -15.96 2.25 12.11
CA TRP A 50 -17.14 1.63 12.69
C TRP A 50 -16.87 0.15 13.00
N ASN A 51 -16.31 -0.60 12.04
CA ASN A 51 -16.03 -2.02 12.24
C ASN A 51 -15.02 -2.25 13.36
N VAL A 52 -13.95 -1.45 13.40
CA VAL A 52 -12.95 -1.43 14.47
C VAL A 52 -13.61 -1.19 15.83
N ARG A 53 -14.47 -0.16 15.96
CA ARG A 53 -15.11 0.19 17.25
C ARG A 53 -16.10 -0.87 17.76
N ARG A 54 -16.58 -1.78 16.90
CA ARG A 54 -17.41 -2.93 17.31
C ARG A 54 -16.55 -4.06 17.89
N THR A 55 -15.36 -4.30 17.36
CA THR A 55 -14.45 -5.36 17.84
C THR A 55 -13.77 -4.97 19.16
N PHE A 56 -13.47 -3.68 19.39
CA PHE A 56 -12.84 -3.20 20.64
C PHE A 56 -13.83 -2.92 21.79
N LYS A 57 -15.09 -3.33 21.67
CA LYS A 57 -16.09 -3.17 22.74
C LYS A 57 -16.03 -4.27 23.80
N ASP A 58 -15.33 -5.38 23.53
CA ASP A 58 -15.29 -6.55 24.42
C ASP A 58 -14.08 -6.57 25.38
N GLU A 59 -13.11 -5.67 25.22
CA GLU A 59 -12.01 -5.49 26.19
C GLU A 59 -12.24 -4.21 27.00
N GLY A 60 -12.64 -4.38 28.26
CA GLY A 60 -13.05 -3.33 29.20
C GLY A 60 -11.94 -2.41 29.69
N ASP A 61 -11.31 -1.67 28.78
CA ASP A 61 -10.31 -0.65 29.10
C ASP A 61 -10.78 0.72 28.62
N GLU A 62 -11.51 1.43 29.48
CA GLU A 62 -12.05 2.78 29.25
C GLU A 62 -10.95 3.79 28.88
N THR A 63 -9.69 3.52 29.25
CA THR A 63 -8.54 4.37 28.91
C THR A 63 -8.15 4.28 27.42
N LYS A 64 -8.22 3.09 26.81
CA LYS A 64 -7.97 2.89 25.38
C LYS A 64 -9.10 3.47 24.51
N LYS A 65 -10.33 3.48 25.02
CA LYS A 65 -11.49 4.12 24.36
C LYS A 65 -11.33 5.63 24.17
N ALA A 66 -10.74 6.32 25.15
CA ALA A 66 -10.49 7.76 25.07
C ALA A 66 -9.41 8.08 24.03
N LEU A 67 -8.36 7.26 23.93
CA LEU A 67 -7.33 7.34 22.90
C LEU A 67 -7.84 6.93 21.50
N ALA A 68 -8.67 5.89 21.40
CA ALA A 68 -9.29 5.45 20.15
C ALA A 68 -10.37 6.43 19.63
N GLY A 69 -10.91 7.30 20.49
CA GLY A 69 -11.82 8.38 20.12
C GLY A 69 -11.12 9.50 19.37
N ASN A 70 -9.82 9.72 19.63
CA ASN A 70 -8.99 10.62 18.86
C ASN A 70 -8.39 9.86 17.68
N MET A 71 -9.01 10.01 16.51
CA MET A 71 -8.46 9.54 15.25
C MET A 71 -7.04 10.12 15.11
N ILE A 72 -6.01 9.28 15.25
CA ILE A 72 -4.62 9.70 15.11
C ILE A 72 -4.47 10.27 13.69
N PRO A 73 -3.98 11.50 13.53
CA PRO A 73 -3.78 12.10 12.21
C PRO A 73 -2.87 11.21 11.35
N GLY A 74 -3.21 11.04 10.07
CA GLY A 74 -2.48 10.15 9.16
C GLY A 74 -1.00 10.53 9.00
N GLU A 75 -0.69 11.83 9.11
CA GLU A 75 0.67 12.36 9.14
C GLU A 75 1.52 11.80 10.30
N VAL A 76 0.93 11.65 11.49
CA VAL A 76 1.61 11.10 12.66
C VAL A 76 1.87 9.61 12.47
N SER A 77 0.87 8.87 11.97
CA SER A 77 1.07 7.44 11.62
C SER A 77 2.12 7.24 10.54
N ALA A 78 2.17 8.10 9.52
CA ALA A 78 3.19 8.04 8.47
C ALA A 78 4.59 8.35 9.01
N ALA A 79 4.72 9.37 9.87
CA ALA A 79 5.98 9.71 10.53
C ALA A 79 6.49 8.58 11.44
N ILE A 80 5.59 7.94 12.21
CA ILE A 80 5.92 6.76 13.02
C ILE A 80 6.38 5.61 12.12
N GLY A 81 5.66 5.32 11.04
CA GLY A 81 6.03 4.29 10.08
C GLY A 81 7.40 4.54 9.44
N MET A 82 7.69 5.80 9.08
CA MET A 82 8.98 6.22 8.54
C MET A 82 10.11 6.09 9.57
N ALA A 83 9.88 6.49 10.81
CA ALA A 83 10.86 6.34 11.88
C ALA A 83 11.20 4.87 12.13
N ILE A 84 10.20 4.00 12.14
CA ILE A 84 10.39 2.55 12.27
C ILE A 84 11.15 2.00 11.05
N SER A 85 10.78 2.38 9.82
CA SER A 85 11.47 1.89 8.63
C SER A 85 12.95 2.29 8.60
N LEU A 86 13.27 3.53 8.99
CA LEU A 86 14.65 4.00 9.07
C LEU A 86 15.45 3.28 10.16
N TYR A 87 14.83 3.04 11.33
CA TYR A 87 15.47 2.29 12.41
C TYR A 87 15.77 0.84 12.02
N LEU A 88 14.85 0.19 11.31
CA LEU A 88 15.05 -1.18 10.83
C LEU A 88 16.06 -1.26 9.69
N ASP A 89 16.15 -0.24 8.83
CA ASP A 89 17.16 -0.16 7.78
C ASP A 89 18.57 -0.08 8.36
N GLU A 90 18.77 0.72 9.43
CA GLU A 90 20.05 0.85 10.15
C GLU A 90 20.48 -0.46 10.85
N LEU A 91 19.52 -1.28 11.28
CA LEU A 91 19.78 -2.54 11.99
C LEU A 91 20.05 -3.73 11.07
N HIS A 92 19.76 -3.64 9.77
CA HIS A 92 20.13 -4.69 8.83
C HIS A 92 21.62 -4.57 8.50
N ASP A 93 22.40 -5.59 8.87
CA ASP A 93 23.77 -5.73 8.36
C ASP A 93 23.70 -5.79 6.83
N GLN A 94 24.52 -4.97 6.15
CA GLN A 94 24.69 -4.98 4.70
C GLN A 94 25.32 -6.33 4.29
N GLU A 95 24.48 -7.35 4.06
CA GLU A 95 24.95 -8.65 3.59
C GLU A 95 25.60 -8.47 2.21
N THR A 96 26.94 -8.48 2.18
CA THR A 96 27.69 -8.50 0.93
C THR A 96 27.48 -9.88 0.29
N ALA A 97 26.52 -9.97 -0.62
CA ALA A 97 26.17 -11.19 -1.35
C ALA A 97 27.23 -11.60 -2.40
N ILE A 98 28.52 -11.60 -2.05
CA ILE A 98 29.56 -12.23 -2.88
C ILE A 98 29.60 -13.70 -2.49
N LEU A 99 28.68 -14.48 -3.07
CA LEU A 99 28.68 -15.93 -2.99
C LEU A 99 29.89 -16.48 -3.77
N THR A 100 31.08 -16.48 -3.17
CA THR A 100 32.22 -17.16 -3.75
C THR A 100 32.04 -18.67 -3.55
N ILE A 101 31.40 -19.32 -4.52
CA ILE A 101 31.22 -20.78 -4.54
C ILE A 101 32.60 -21.41 -4.75
N ARG A 102 33.30 -21.67 -3.64
CA ARG A 102 34.47 -22.55 -3.65
C ARG A 102 33.94 -23.98 -3.65
N LYS A 103 34.09 -24.68 -4.79
CA LYS A 103 33.79 -26.10 -4.92
C LYS A 103 34.79 -26.92 -4.09
N VAL A 104 34.64 -26.89 -2.76
CA VAL A 104 35.25 -27.89 -1.89
C VAL A 104 34.43 -29.17 -2.05
N GLY A 105 35.07 -30.26 -2.44
CA GLY A 105 34.43 -31.57 -2.54
C GLY A 105 34.00 -32.06 -1.16
N LYS A 106 32.86 -31.58 -0.66
CA LYS A 106 32.21 -32.11 0.54
C LYS A 106 30.91 -32.78 0.11
N SER A 107 30.93 -34.11 0.09
CA SER A 107 29.85 -34.98 -0.36
C SER A 107 28.63 -35.04 0.60
N TYR A 108 28.60 -34.22 1.64
CA TYR A 108 27.57 -34.29 2.68
C TYR A 108 27.26 -32.88 3.20
N SER A 109 25.99 -32.53 3.22
CA SER A 109 25.48 -31.37 3.95
C SER A 109 25.27 -31.76 5.42
N PRO A 110 25.75 -30.97 6.39
CA PRO A 110 25.63 -31.27 7.81
C PRO A 110 24.19 -31.13 8.35
N TRP A 111 23.23 -30.66 7.54
CA TRP A 111 21.86 -30.45 8.01
C TRP A 111 20.97 -31.69 7.94
N ASN A 112 21.30 -32.68 7.09
CA ASN A 112 20.52 -33.92 7.01
C ASN A 112 21.35 -35.05 6.40
N SER A 113 22.08 -35.80 7.24
CA SER A 113 22.65 -37.07 6.81
C SER A 113 21.62 -38.18 7.06
N LYS A 114 20.90 -38.55 6.00
CA LYS A 114 19.89 -39.64 5.97
C LYS A 114 20.42 -41.01 6.41
N ILE A 115 21.71 -41.11 6.73
CA ILE A 115 22.46 -42.32 7.06
C ILE A 115 22.15 -42.81 8.48
N TYR A 116 21.75 -41.93 9.40
CA TYR A 116 21.50 -42.32 10.79
C TYR A 116 20.18 -43.09 10.99
N ASN A 117 19.23 -43.01 10.05
CA ASN A 117 17.91 -43.62 10.22
C ASN A 117 17.82 -45.07 9.71
N VAL A 118 18.86 -45.57 9.03
CA VAL A 118 18.83 -46.91 8.39
C VAL A 118 19.45 -47.99 9.31
N ILE A 119 20.19 -47.60 10.34
CA ILE A 119 20.98 -48.54 11.17
C ILE A 119 20.15 -49.11 12.34
N ASN A 120 18.99 -48.52 12.68
CA ASN A 120 18.20 -48.94 13.86
C ASN A 120 16.90 -49.70 13.56
N PHE A 121 16.73 -50.25 12.36
CA PHE A 121 15.57 -51.09 12.07
C PHE A 121 15.82 -52.55 12.48
N LYS A 122 15.70 -52.83 13.78
CA LYS A 122 15.66 -54.21 14.30
C LYS A 122 14.25 -54.76 14.07
N GLY A 123 14.03 -55.29 12.86
CA GLY A 123 12.79 -55.97 12.49
C GLY A 123 12.50 -57.12 13.45
N PHE A 124 11.28 -57.14 13.97
CA PHE A 124 10.72 -58.14 14.87
C PHE A 124 11.05 -59.57 14.45
N GLN A 125 11.69 -60.34 15.35
CA GLN A 125 11.74 -61.79 15.27
C GLN A 125 10.39 -62.33 15.75
N GLY A 126 9.71 -63.07 14.87
CA GLY A 126 8.57 -63.93 15.21
C GLY A 126 9.02 -65.28 15.77
#